data_AF-A0A6U0FEQ3-F1
#
_entry.id   AF-A0A6U0FEQ3-F1
#
_cell.length_a   1.000
_cell.length_b   1.000
_cell.length_c   1.000
_cell.angle_alpha   90.00
_cell.angle_beta   90.00
_cell.angle_gamma   90.00
#
_symmetry.space_group_name_H-M   'P 1'
#
loop_
_entity.id
_entity.type
_entity.pdbx_description
1 polymer ?
#
loop_
_entity_poly.entity_id
_entity_poly.type
_entity_poly.pdbx_seq_one_letter_code
_entity_poly.pdbx_strand_id
1 'polypeptide(L)'
;MTPWCFDVDAKIERASIVSSFTLKHAALCGDASSQGGGFGNHKMSPGATSGEFKFKFGDGGKTSHEVTVREVKAIFGKFVKEGKLTIESRDGVKMLIKGPPTECARLMKTLTTLKSQPANARDAYLKGLEPCTRCKEKCQVNMQKAEEKQRKIVEAQIAAHEMSAEKKRKREAEEVEKRASKDAAKVSEELRSLEAKKDEVERMKAEIAKLKIDIVGERASLLQEKESLTQSRRELEDEKRLLEREKGLVQEERDSMEQQLQTLKTAKLKNEEEQARLASQKSELESKRANLEEEAKKFADEKTEFESKREEFAQSKAQFERERTREGASEDAMARSVREEAARRARMREEARADAAKNGFKEASPSSFYGKKKAKIVLDDDESDDDNANTDDKENANPSVEDLKRQTLNRVEMLRKAEMERQLREKLARDELARKQHAAEQQKNQTKKAAMEAKAARERRAQQEAEFRDHARRQSEQAARMQKKTRATTVPTATKAMWDSHLSALERMKTSPEGSLGEADIPWPPEHNIAFFSQADGPNDRKKKVTKATLSWHPDKFEAKYGKLLKPSAAAKIKERVRELSSQYIELRQVLAST
;
A
#
# COMPACT_ATOMS: atom_id res chain seq x y z
N MET A 1 13.46 -1.95 -105.18
CA MET A 1 13.78 -0.91 -106.18
C MET A 1 13.03 -1.23 -107.47
N THR A 2 12.59 -0.22 -108.22
CA THR A 2 11.93 -0.42 -109.53
C THR A 2 12.95 -0.83 -110.61
N PRO A 3 12.54 -1.61 -111.62
CA PRO A 3 13.41 -1.98 -112.73
C PRO A 3 13.78 -0.78 -113.63
N TRP A 4 14.75 -1.01 -114.51
CA TRP A 4 15.19 -0.10 -115.56
C TRP A 4 14.01 0.49 -116.34
N CYS A 5 13.95 1.80 -116.48
CA CYS A 5 12.76 2.45 -117.02
C CYS A 5 13.02 3.82 -117.67
N PHE A 6 12.12 4.20 -118.57
CA PHE A 6 12.26 5.31 -119.52
C PHE A 6 10.96 6.11 -119.55
N ASP A 7 11.03 7.44 -119.51
CA ASP A 7 9.83 8.29 -119.57
C ASP A 7 9.43 8.55 -121.04
N VAL A 8 8.66 7.62 -121.60
CA VAL A 8 8.14 7.71 -122.99
C VAL A 8 6.66 7.32 -123.05
N ASP A 9 5.95 7.90 -124.02
CA ASP A 9 4.59 7.52 -124.42
C ASP A 9 4.66 6.66 -125.69
N ALA A 10 4.05 5.47 -125.68
CA ALA A 10 3.93 4.61 -126.86
C ALA A 10 2.48 4.51 -127.37
N LYS A 11 2.31 4.52 -128.69
CA LYS A 11 1.09 4.07 -129.38
C LYS A 11 1.38 2.81 -130.21
N ILE A 12 0.39 1.96 -130.38
CA ILE A 12 0.51 0.70 -131.12
C ILE A 12 -0.18 0.86 -132.48
N GLU A 13 0.53 0.56 -133.56
CA GLU A 13 -0.01 0.48 -134.91
C GLU A 13 -0.06 -0.99 -135.35
N ARG A 14 -1.23 -1.45 -135.81
CA ARG A 14 -1.44 -2.78 -136.39
C ARG A 14 -2.27 -2.65 -137.66
N ALA A 15 -1.82 -3.23 -138.77
CA ALA A 15 -2.47 -3.13 -140.08
C ALA A 15 -2.88 -1.68 -140.44
N SER A 16 -1.96 -0.73 -140.23
CA SER A 16 -2.15 0.73 -140.42
C SER A 16 -3.18 1.42 -139.50
N ILE A 17 -3.77 0.72 -138.52
CA ILE A 17 -4.65 1.31 -137.50
C ILE A 17 -3.84 1.60 -136.24
N VAL A 18 -3.86 2.86 -135.77
CA VAL A 18 -3.13 3.33 -134.58
C VAL A 18 -4.02 3.36 -133.34
N SER A 19 -3.50 2.94 -132.19
CA SER A 19 -4.21 2.90 -130.90
C SER A 19 -4.66 4.30 -130.45
N SER A 20 -5.91 4.38 -129.98
CA SER A 20 -6.47 5.59 -129.36
C SER A 20 -5.71 5.94 -128.07
N PHE A 21 -5.50 4.95 -127.21
CA PHE A 21 -4.76 5.05 -125.95
C PHE A 21 -3.24 5.23 -126.18
N THR A 22 -2.62 6.05 -125.31
CA THR A 22 -1.17 6.14 -125.12
C THR A 22 -0.74 5.31 -123.93
N LEU A 23 0.21 4.41 -124.13
CA LEU A 23 0.90 3.69 -123.08
C LEU A 23 2.00 4.59 -122.53
N LYS A 24 1.69 5.31 -121.45
CA LYS A 24 2.66 6.09 -120.68
C LYS A 24 3.52 5.16 -119.86
N HIS A 25 4.83 5.33 -119.92
CA HIS A 25 5.77 4.54 -119.13
C HIS A 25 6.41 3.45 -120.01
N ALA A 26 7.72 3.19 -119.88
CA ALA A 26 8.34 1.98 -120.41
C ALA A 26 9.31 1.40 -119.38
N ALA A 27 9.06 0.16 -118.94
CA ALA A 27 9.90 -0.58 -118.02
C ALA A 27 10.53 -1.80 -118.73
N LEU A 28 11.84 -1.96 -118.60
CA LEU A 28 12.58 -3.13 -119.04
C LEU A 28 12.62 -4.15 -117.89
N CYS A 29 11.93 -5.26 -118.07
CA CYS A 29 12.03 -6.42 -117.19
C CYS A 29 12.99 -7.45 -117.80
N GLY A 30 13.86 -8.02 -116.97
CA GLY A 30 14.43 -9.35 -117.23
C GLY A 30 13.60 -10.40 -116.49
N ASP A 31 13.60 -11.64 -116.97
CA ASP A 31 12.90 -12.76 -116.32
C ASP A 31 13.55 -13.17 -114.98
N ALA A 32 13.27 -12.40 -113.93
CA ALA A 32 13.62 -12.70 -112.54
C ALA A 32 12.33 -12.80 -111.69
N SER A 33 11.76 -14.01 -111.63
CA SER A 33 10.76 -14.48 -110.67
C SER A 33 9.61 -13.51 -110.33
N SER A 34 8.57 -13.48 -111.16
CA SER A 34 7.32 -12.76 -110.88
C SER A 34 6.45 -13.48 -109.83
N GLN A 35 6.67 -13.21 -108.54
CA GLN A 35 5.75 -13.59 -107.46
C GLN A 35 5.69 -12.52 -106.37
N GLY A 36 4.52 -12.41 -105.73
CA GLY A 36 4.34 -11.78 -104.41
C GLY A 36 4.34 -10.24 -104.40
N GLY A 37 3.16 -9.64 -104.26
CA GLY A 37 3.05 -8.23 -103.90
C GLY A 37 3.41 -8.01 -102.43
N GLY A 38 4.53 -7.34 -102.15
CA GLY A 38 4.92 -6.97 -100.79
C GLY A 38 6.12 -6.02 -100.77
N PHE A 39 6.03 -4.91 -100.02
CA PHE A 39 7.16 -3.98 -99.81
C PHE A 39 8.13 -4.51 -98.74
N GLY A 40 8.74 -5.67 -99.00
CA GLY A 40 9.79 -6.28 -98.18
C GLY A 40 11.17 -6.03 -98.77
N ASN A 41 12.15 -5.67 -97.93
CA ASN A 41 13.54 -5.41 -98.35
C ASN A 41 14.32 -6.71 -98.63
N HIS A 42 14.03 -7.38 -99.75
CA HIS A 42 14.81 -8.53 -100.20
C HIS A 42 16.07 -8.11 -100.96
N LYS A 43 17.23 -8.62 -100.49
CA LYS A 43 18.55 -8.43 -101.06
C LYS A 43 18.82 -9.55 -102.07
N MET A 44 18.80 -9.23 -103.37
CA MET A 44 19.00 -10.20 -104.45
C MET A 44 20.47 -10.29 -104.90
N SER A 45 20.93 -11.52 -105.17
CA SER A 45 22.29 -11.82 -105.64
C SER A 45 22.43 -11.65 -107.17
N PRO A 46 23.59 -11.21 -107.68
CA PRO A 46 23.80 -11.02 -109.12
C PRO A 46 24.21 -12.33 -109.82
N GLY A 47 23.26 -13.07 -110.41
CA GLY A 47 23.58 -14.33 -111.09
C GLY A 47 22.43 -14.98 -111.88
N ALA A 48 21.94 -14.33 -112.94
CA ALA A 48 20.92 -14.89 -113.84
C ALA A 48 20.99 -14.32 -115.27
N THR A 49 22.19 -14.30 -115.88
CA THR A 49 22.47 -13.62 -117.16
C THR A 49 22.07 -14.40 -118.42
N SER A 50 20.98 -15.17 -118.34
CA SER A 50 20.36 -15.90 -119.46
C SER A 50 18.86 -15.64 -119.65
N GLY A 51 18.23 -14.86 -118.76
CA GLY A 51 16.82 -14.50 -118.83
C GLY A 51 16.47 -13.64 -120.06
N GLU A 52 15.21 -13.69 -120.49
CA GLU A 52 14.76 -12.92 -121.64
C GLU A 52 14.39 -11.49 -121.25
N PHE A 53 14.75 -10.52 -122.10
CA PHE A 53 14.51 -9.10 -121.86
C PHE A 53 13.21 -8.66 -122.56
N LYS A 54 12.28 -8.11 -121.78
CA LYS A 54 10.94 -7.69 -122.20
C LYS A 54 10.69 -6.23 -121.82
N PHE A 55 10.33 -5.40 -122.79
CA PHE A 55 9.91 -4.03 -122.56
C PHE A 55 8.40 -3.99 -122.35
N LYS A 56 7.97 -3.63 -121.14
CA LYS A 56 6.58 -3.40 -120.77
C LYS A 56 6.27 -1.91 -120.90
N PHE A 57 5.44 -1.55 -121.87
CA PHE A 57 4.95 -0.18 -122.06
C PHE A 57 3.60 -0.03 -121.33
N GLY A 58 3.45 1.04 -120.54
CA GLY A 58 2.32 1.24 -119.62
C GLY A 58 2.68 1.03 -118.14
N ASP A 59 2.13 1.87 -117.25
CA ASP A 59 2.29 1.83 -115.78
C ASP A 59 1.61 0.61 -115.10
N GLY A 60 1.89 -0.61 -115.54
CA GLY A 60 1.55 -1.87 -114.85
C GLY A 60 0.04 -2.18 -114.64
N GLY A 61 -0.85 -1.37 -115.20
CA GLY A 61 -2.31 -1.52 -115.08
C GLY A 61 -2.96 -2.36 -116.18
N LYS A 62 -4.29 -2.26 -116.30
CA LYS A 62 -5.12 -3.02 -117.26
C LYS A 62 -4.81 -2.76 -118.75
N THR A 63 -3.98 -1.77 -119.06
CA THR A 63 -3.52 -1.45 -120.42
C THR A 63 -2.00 -1.35 -120.43
N SER A 64 -1.35 -2.47 -120.74
CA SER A 64 0.08 -2.55 -121.02
C SER A 64 0.32 -3.30 -122.33
N HIS A 65 1.47 -3.10 -122.95
CA HIS A 65 1.93 -3.93 -124.07
C HIS A 65 3.38 -4.31 -123.85
N GLU A 66 3.65 -5.60 -123.94
CA GLU A 66 4.98 -6.17 -123.78
C GLU A 66 5.55 -6.56 -125.13
N VAL A 67 6.82 -6.22 -125.37
CA VAL A 67 7.59 -6.62 -126.57
C VAL A 67 8.95 -7.15 -126.11
N THR A 68 9.29 -8.34 -126.57
CA THR A 68 10.56 -9.01 -126.26
C THR A 68 11.67 -8.47 -127.16
N VAL A 69 12.89 -8.26 -126.63
CA VAL A 69 14.01 -7.70 -127.42
C VAL A 69 14.37 -8.56 -128.66
N ARG A 70 14.08 -9.88 -128.63
CA ARG A 70 14.26 -10.79 -129.77
C ARG A 70 13.23 -10.62 -130.89
N GLU A 71 12.01 -10.18 -130.54
CA GLU A 71 10.89 -9.95 -131.46
C GLU A 71 11.08 -8.65 -132.25
N VAL A 72 11.87 -7.70 -131.75
CA VAL A 72 12.17 -6.44 -132.46
C VAL A 72 12.86 -6.72 -133.79
N LYS A 73 12.13 -6.57 -134.89
CA LYS A 73 12.57 -6.70 -136.28
C LYS A 73 13.43 -5.48 -136.65
N ALA A 74 12.85 -4.28 -136.61
CA ALA A 74 13.51 -3.03 -136.99
C ALA A 74 13.34 -1.93 -135.94
N ILE A 75 14.26 -0.95 -135.95
CA ILE A 75 14.26 0.24 -135.08
C ILE A 75 14.50 1.46 -135.97
N PHE A 76 13.47 2.25 -136.23
CA PHE A 76 13.53 3.41 -137.11
C PHE A 76 13.92 4.65 -136.31
N GLY A 77 15.21 5.00 -136.39
CA GLY A 77 15.84 6.03 -135.58
C GLY A 77 15.81 7.46 -136.10
N LYS A 78 15.31 7.69 -137.32
CA LYS A 78 15.55 8.94 -138.09
C LYS A 78 15.17 10.23 -137.34
N PHE A 79 14.18 10.17 -136.45
CA PHE A 79 13.63 11.33 -135.74
C PHE A 79 13.85 11.30 -134.22
N VAL A 80 14.82 10.50 -133.71
CA VAL A 80 15.07 10.40 -132.26
C VAL A 80 15.54 11.72 -131.64
N LYS A 81 16.24 12.57 -132.39
CA LYS A 81 16.58 13.95 -131.96
C LYS A 81 15.34 14.84 -131.77
N GLU A 82 14.22 14.52 -132.42
CA GLU A 82 12.91 15.17 -132.23
C GLU A 82 12.04 14.49 -131.16
N GLY A 83 12.59 13.50 -130.43
CA GLY A 83 11.82 12.74 -129.44
C GLY A 83 10.83 11.75 -130.07
N LYS A 84 11.11 11.24 -131.28
CA LYS A 84 10.27 10.25 -131.99
C LYS A 84 11.08 8.99 -132.32
N LEU A 85 10.56 7.82 -131.98
CA LEU A 85 11.17 6.52 -132.25
C LEU A 85 10.08 5.56 -132.76
N THR A 86 10.36 4.74 -133.77
CA THR A 86 9.45 3.65 -134.15
C THR A 86 10.15 2.30 -134.04
N ILE A 87 9.54 1.36 -133.31
CA ILE A 87 10.02 -0.01 -133.18
C ILE A 87 9.04 -0.90 -133.95
N GLU A 88 9.52 -1.83 -134.78
CA GLU A 88 8.69 -2.81 -135.48
C GLU A 88 8.97 -4.21 -134.93
N SER A 89 7.93 -4.93 -134.51
CA SER A 89 8.01 -6.37 -134.17
C SER A 89 8.04 -7.23 -135.44
N ARG A 90 8.52 -8.47 -135.32
CA ARG A 90 8.42 -9.50 -136.38
C ARG A 90 6.98 -9.69 -136.86
N ASP A 91 6.02 -9.54 -135.96
CA ASP A 91 4.58 -9.73 -136.21
C ASP A 91 3.91 -8.53 -136.92
N GLY A 92 4.70 -7.59 -137.46
CA GLY A 92 4.21 -6.42 -138.19
C GLY A 92 3.60 -5.31 -137.32
N VAL A 93 3.55 -5.50 -136.00
CA VAL A 93 3.14 -4.48 -135.04
C VAL A 93 4.22 -3.40 -134.96
N LYS A 94 3.85 -2.12 -135.14
CA LYS A 94 4.76 -0.99 -134.90
C LYS A 94 4.40 -0.28 -133.60
N MET A 95 5.41 0.13 -132.84
CA MET A 95 5.27 1.00 -131.68
C MET A 95 5.75 2.40 -132.04
N LEU A 96 4.80 3.34 -132.14
CA LEU A 96 5.05 4.75 -132.37
C LEU A 96 5.33 5.41 -131.02
N ILE A 97 6.60 5.66 -130.72
CA ILE A 97 7.06 6.15 -129.41
C ILE A 97 7.40 7.63 -129.50
N LYS A 98 6.90 8.41 -128.55
CA LYS A 98 7.17 9.83 -128.38
C LYS A 98 7.65 10.11 -126.94
N GLY A 99 8.62 10.98 -126.77
CA GLY A 99 9.11 11.36 -125.43
C GLY A 99 10.20 12.42 -125.50
N PRO A 100 10.88 12.72 -124.37
CA PRO A 100 12.10 13.52 -124.38
C PRO A 100 13.14 12.90 -125.33
N PRO A 101 13.86 13.69 -126.16
CA PRO A 101 14.89 13.17 -127.06
C PRO A 101 15.97 12.34 -126.34
N THR A 102 16.29 12.71 -125.09
CA THR A 102 17.17 11.95 -124.18
C THR A 102 16.61 10.56 -123.87
N GLU A 103 15.36 10.45 -123.46
CA GLU A 103 14.71 9.17 -123.13
C GLU A 103 14.52 8.29 -124.37
N CYS A 104 14.13 8.87 -125.52
CA CYS A 104 14.05 8.14 -126.79
C CYS A 104 15.43 7.62 -127.24
N ALA A 105 16.50 8.42 -127.07
CA ALA A 105 17.87 7.99 -127.35
C ALA A 105 18.36 6.92 -126.35
N ARG A 106 18.03 7.04 -125.06
CA ARG A 106 18.31 6.01 -124.04
C ARG A 106 17.62 4.69 -124.36
N LEU A 107 16.34 4.73 -124.74
CA LEU A 107 15.55 3.56 -125.10
C LEU A 107 16.11 2.89 -126.36
N MET A 108 16.37 3.66 -127.42
CA MET A 108 17.06 3.17 -128.63
C MET A 108 18.41 2.53 -128.29
N LYS A 109 19.25 3.21 -127.49
CA LYS A 109 20.57 2.71 -127.10
C LYS A 109 20.46 1.42 -126.30
N THR A 110 19.48 1.32 -125.40
CA THR A 110 19.20 0.10 -124.64
C THR A 110 18.79 -1.05 -125.55
N LEU A 111 17.79 -0.84 -126.42
CA LEU A 111 17.33 -1.84 -127.39
C LEU A 111 18.47 -2.31 -128.31
N THR A 112 19.30 -1.38 -128.78
CA THR A 112 20.44 -1.69 -129.65
C THR A 112 21.50 -2.50 -128.90
N THR A 113 21.91 -2.06 -127.70
CA THR A 113 22.86 -2.76 -126.84
C THR A 113 22.38 -4.17 -126.51
N LEU A 114 21.11 -4.33 -126.09
CA LEU A 114 20.56 -5.64 -125.75
C LEU A 114 20.38 -6.57 -126.97
N LYS A 115 20.29 -6.01 -128.19
CA LYS A 115 20.19 -6.79 -129.44
C LYS A 115 21.56 -7.18 -130.01
N SER A 116 22.59 -6.33 -129.93
CA SER A 116 23.87 -6.52 -130.65
C SER A 116 25.11 -6.77 -129.81
N GLN A 117 25.16 -6.36 -128.53
CA GLN A 117 26.38 -6.46 -127.70
C GLN A 117 26.49 -7.83 -126.99
N PRO A 118 27.68 -8.29 -126.58
CA PRO A 118 27.85 -9.49 -125.76
C PRO A 118 27.35 -9.29 -124.32
N ALA A 119 27.07 -10.37 -123.59
CA ALA A 119 26.44 -10.35 -122.26
C ALA A 119 27.12 -9.37 -121.27
N ASN A 120 28.43 -9.48 -121.08
CA ASN A 120 29.19 -8.62 -120.16
C ASN A 120 29.00 -7.11 -120.43
N ALA A 121 28.86 -6.73 -121.71
CA ALA A 121 28.62 -5.34 -122.10
C ALA A 121 27.16 -4.90 -121.90
N ARG A 122 26.19 -5.83 -122.00
CA ARG A 122 24.79 -5.60 -121.60
C ARG A 122 24.72 -5.37 -120.09
N ASP A 123 25.34 -6.24 -119.29
CA ASP A 123 25.29 -6.16 -117.82
C ASP A 123 25.97 -4.89 -117.29
N ALA A 124 27.10 -4.48 -117.87
CA ALA A 124 27.76 -3.22 -117.54
C ALA A 124 26.86 -2.01 -117.88
N TYR A 125 26.24 -2.00 -119.05
CA TYR A 125 25.31 -0.93 -119.46
C TYR A 125 24.06 -0.86 -118.57
N LEU A 126 23.48 -2.02 -118.22
CA LEU A 126 22.30 -2.11 -117.34
C LEU A 126 22.62 -1.68 -115.90
N LYS A 127 23.79 -2.03 -115.35
CA LYS A 127 24.22 -1.54 -114.03
C LYS A 127 24.37 -0.01 -113.98
N GLY A 128 24.73 0.62 -115.10
CA GLY A 128 24.84 2.08 -115.23
C GLY A 128 23.54 2.80 -115.63
N LEU A 129 22.39 2.11 -115.74
CA LEU A 129 21.15 2.70 -116.23
C LEU A 129 20.25 3.17 -115.09
N GLU A 130 20.24 4.48 -114.80
CA GLU A 130 19.34 5.08 -113.82
C GLU A 130 17.84 4.90 -114.16
N PRO A 131 16.93 4.95 -113.16
CA PRO A 131 15.50 5.13 -113.41
C PRO A 131 15.19 6.42 -114.18
N CYS A 132 13.99 6.55 -114.74
CA CYS A 132 13.53 7.85 -115.23
C CYS A 132 13.26 8.84 -114.06
N THR A 133 13.18 10.13 -114.37
CA THR A 133 12.98 11.23 -113.41
C THR A 133 11.76 11.01 -112.50
N ARG A 134 10.60 10.71 -113.08
CA ARG A 134 9.35 10.39 -112.35
C ARG A 134 9.50 9.29 -111.31
N CYS A 135 10.26 8.23 -111.61
CA CYS A 135 10.51 7.14 -110.67
C CYS A 135 11.50 7.53 -109.57
N LYS A 136 12.48 8.37 -109.88
CA LYS A 136 13.47 8.91 -108.93
C LYS A 136 12.79 9.77 -107.85
N GLU A 137 11.94 10.69 -108.26
CA GLU A 137 11.11 11.56 -107.39
C GLU A 137 10.17 10.73 -106.49
N LYS A 138 9.40 9.81 -107.08
CA LYS A 138 8.45 8.95 -106.36
C LYS A 138 9.14 8.03 -105.33
N CYS A 139 10.40 7.67 -105.55
CA CYS A 139 11.20 6.92 -104.59
C CYS A 139 11.61 7.80 -103.39
N GLN A 140 12.11 9.01 -103.63
CA GLN A 140 12.53 9.95 -102.57
C GLN A 140 11.38 10.31 -101.62
N VAL A 141 10.20 10.63 -102.15
CA VAL A 141 9.00 10.93 -101.34
C VAL A 141 8.59 9.76 -100.44
N ASN A 142 8.78 8.52 -100.91
CA ASN A 142 8.47 7.33 -100.11
C ASN A 142 9.53 7.05 -99.04
N MET A 143 10.80 7.34 -99.29
CA MET A 143 11.87 7.26 -98.27
C MET A 143 11.64 8.28 -97.15
N GLN A 144 11.39 9.55 -97.50
CA GLN A 144 11.10 10.60 -96.52
C GLN A 144 9.90 10.25 -95.62
N LYS A 145 8.82 9.70 -96.19
CA LYS A 145 7.66 9.23 -95.43
C LYS A 145 7.92 7.99 -94.56
N ALA A 146 8.95 7.20 -94.87
CA ALA A 146 9.37 6.08 -94.01
C ALA A 146 10.22 6.59 -92.82
N GLU A 147 11.14 7.52 -93.08
CA GLU A 147 11.96 8.18 -92.05
C GLU A 147 11.09 8.99 -91.07
N GLU A 148 10.11 9.74 -91.57
CA GLU A 148 9.14 10.49 -90.75
C GLU A 148 8.35 9.55 -89.81
N LYS A 149 7.91 8.40 -90.31
CA LYS A 149 7.24 7.37 -89.51
C LYS A 149 8.16 6.78 -88.44
N GLN A 150 9.42 6.49 -88.78
CA GLN A 150 10.38 5.98 -87.79
C GLN A 150 10.67 7.01 -86.69
N ARG A 151 10.85 8.29 -87.04
CA ARG A 151 11.00 9.38 -86.04
C ARG A 151 9.81 9.42 -85.07
N LYS A 152 8.57 9.41 -85.59
CA LYS A 152 7.35 9.42 -84.77
C LYS A 152 7.20 8.18 -83.87
N ILE A 153 7.69 7.02 -84.29
CA ILE A 153 7.72 5.81 -83.45
C ILE A 153 8.73 5.95 -82.31
N VAL A 154 9.94 6.45 -82.58
CA VAL A 154 10.98 6.66 -81.55
C VAL A 154 10.55 7.74 -80.55
N GLU A 155 9.98 8.84 -81.03
CA GLU A 155 9.42 9.93 -80.21
C GLU A 155 8.31 9.43 -79.27
N ALA A 156 7.37 8.62 -79.79
CA ALA A 156 6.34 8.00 -78.98
C ALA A 156 6.89 6.98 -77.96
N GLN A 157 7.97 6.26 -78.28
CA GLN A 157 8.64 5.35 -77.35
C GLN A 157 9.35 6.10 -76.22
N ILE A 158 10.01 7.23 -76.51
CA ILE A 158 10.64 8.09 -75.50
C ILE A 158 9.57 8.64 -74.54
N ALA A 159 8.50 9.26 -75.08
CA ALA A 159 7.42 9.80 -74.27
C ALA A 159 6.71 8.72 -73.41
N ALA A 160 6.55 7.50 -73.93
CA ALA A 160 6.01 6.38 -73.16
C ALA A 160 6.96 5.91 -72.03
N HIS A 161 8.27 5.93 -72.27
CA HIS A 161 9.28 5.59 -71.26
C HIS A 161 9.36 6.66 -70.16
N GLU A 162 9.34 7.94 -70.53
CA GLU A 162 9.30 9.08 -69.59
C GLU A 162 8.04 9.04 -68.72
N MET A 163 6.85 8.85 -69.32
CA MET A 163 5.59 8.68 -68.59
C MET A 163 5.55 7.45 -67.68
N SER A 164 6.40 6.44 -67.95
CA SER A 164 6.58 5.27 -67.07
C SER A 164 7.54 5.59 -65.91
N ALA A 165 8.65 6.26 -66.20
CA ALA A 165 9.62 6.72 -65.19
C ALA A 165 9.00 7.72 -64.21
N GLU A 166 8.17 8.64 -64.69
CA GLU A 166 7.44 9.62 -63.88
C GLU A 166 6.45 8.92 -62.92
N LYS A 167 5.69 7.95 -63.42
CA LYS A 167 4.80 7.11 -62.57
C LYS A 167 5.58 6.27 -61.56
N LYS A 168 6.79 5.80 -61.90
CA LYS A 168 7.68 5.09 -60.98
C LYS A 168 8.17 6.03 -59.87
N ARG A 169 8.74 7.18 -60.22
CA ARG A 169 9.19 8.22 -59.27
C ARG A 169 8.07 8.64 -58.30
N LYS A 170 6.86 8.87 -58.80
CA LYS A 170 5.71 9.21 -57.94
C LYS A 170 5.38 8.10 -56.94
N ARG A 171 5.39 6.82 -57.37
CA ARG A 171 5.17 5.68 -56.46
C ARG A 171 6.27 5.54 -55.41
N GLU A 172 7.53 5.75 -55.81
CA GLU A 172 8.68 5.72 -54.89
C GLU A 172 8.59 6.86 -53.86
N ALA A 173 8.22 8.07 -54.29
CA ALA A 173 7.96 9.20 -53.39
C ALA A 173 6.80 8.92 -52.42
N GLU A 174 5.66 8.44 -52.91
CA GLU A 174 4.51 8.05 -52.08
C GLU A 174 4.86 6.93 -51.08
N GLU A 175 5.77 6.01 -51.43
CA GLU A 175 6.20 4.95 -50.52
C GLU A 175 7.19 5.46 -49.47
N VAL A 176 8.12 6.35 -49.84
CA VAL A 176 9.03 7.04 -48.91
C VAL A 176 8.23 7.88 -47.90
N GLU A 177 7.22 8.63 -48.36
CA GLU A 177 6.31 9.38 -47.50
C GLU A 177 5.54 8.46 -46.53
N LYS A 178 5.00 7.33 -47.02
CA LYS A 178 4.32 6.32 -46.18
C LYS A 178 5.27 5.62 -45.20
N ARG A 179 6.56 5.52 -45.49
CA ARG A 179 7.59 5.03 -44.54
C ARG A 179 7.89 6.10 -43.48
N ALA A 180 8.22 7.32 -43.90
CA ALA A 180 8.49 8.45 -43.01
C ALA A 180 7.33 8.73 -42.04
N SER A 181 6.08 8.69 -42.52
CA SER A 181 4.87 8.82 -41.71
C SER A 181 4.74 7.73 -40.65
N LYS A 182 5.02 6.46 -40.99
CA LYS A 182 5.02 5.35 -40.04
C LYS A 182 6.13 5.46 -39.00
N ASP A 183 7.32 5.88 -39.41
CA ASP A 183 8.46 5.98 -38.50
C ASP A 183 8.33 7.20 -37.57
N ALA A 184 7.78 8.32 -38.05
CA ALA A 184 7.36 9.45 -37.21
C ALA A 184 6.27 9.05 -36.20
N ALA A 185 5.30 8.21 -36.59
CA ALA A 185 4.28 7.70 -35.68
C ALA A 185 4.88 6.81 -34.58
N LYS A 186 5.82 5.90 -34.90
CA LYS A 186 6.55 5.11 -33.90
C LYS A 186 7.28 5.99 -32.90
N VAL A 187 8.06 6.97 -33.39
CA VAL A 187 8.83 7.88 -32.52
C VAL A 187 7.90 8.70 -31.62
N SER A 188 6.72 9.11 -32.12
CA SER A 188 5.71 9.78 -31.27
C SER A 188 5.12 8.87 -30.19
N GLU A 189 4.95 7.57 -30.47
CA GLU A 189 4.46 6.59 -29.48
C GLU A 189 5.54 6.19 -28.47
N GLU A 190 6.79 6.07 -28.90
CA GLU A 190 7.97 5.87 -28.04
C GLU A 190 8.19 7.06 -27.09
N LEU A 191 8.05 8.30 -27.58
CA LEU A 191 8.12 9.50 -26.74
C LEU A 191 7.02 9.50 -25.66
N ARG A 192 5.75 9.25 -26.03
CA ARG A 192 4.65 9.11 -25.05
C ARG A 192 4.89 7.99 -24.04
N SER A 193 5.49 6.87 -24.48
CA SER A 193 5.87 5.76 -23.59
C SER A 193 6.95 6.17 -22.58
N LEU A 194 7.90 7.01 -22.98
CA LEU A 194 8.95 7.56 -22.11
C LEU A 194 8.39 8.63 -21.16
N GLU A 195 7.50 9.49 -21.62
CA GLU A 195 6.80 10.49 -20.80
C GLU A 195 5.96 9.81 -19.70
N ALA A 196 5.14 8.82 -20.05
CA ALA A 196 4.34 8.07 -19.06
C ALA A 196 5.22 7.37 -18.00
N LYS A 197 6.38 6.82 -18.39
CA LYS A 197 7.36 6.22 -17.47
C LYS A 197 8.04 7.26 -16.58
N LYS A 198 8.32 8.45 -17.10
CA LYS A 198 8.88 9.57 -16.33
C LYS A 198 7.88 10.01 -15.25
N ASP A 199 6.61 10.19 -15.61
CA ASP A 199 5.57 10.59 -14.66
C ASP A 199 5.33 9.52 -13.58
N GLU A 200 5.45 8.23 -13.94
CA GLU A 200 5.45 7.12 -12.97
C GLU A 200 6.66 7.15 -12.02
N VAL A 201 7.86 7.46 -12.53
CA VAL A 201 9.06 7.64 -11.69
C VAL A 201 8.93 8.83 -10.75
N GLU A 202 8.38 9.97 -11.19
CA GLU A 202 8.12 11.11 -10.29
C GLU A 202 7.03 10.79 -9.24
N ARG A 203 5.99 10.03 -9.61
CA ARG A 203 4.97 9.51 -8.68
C ARG A 203 5.61 8.66 -7.57
N MET A 204 6.46 7.70 -7.94
CA MET A 204 7.19 6.86 -6.98
C MET A 204 8.17 7.67 -6.12
N LYS A 205 8.85 8.68 -6.68
CA LYS A 205 9.73 9.58 -5.90
C LYS A 205 8.94 10.36 -4.84
N ALA A 206 7.76 10.87 -5.19
CA ALA A 206 6.88 11.57 -4.24
C ALA A 206 6.38 10.64 -3.13
N GLU A 207 6.01 9.40 -3.47
CA GLU A 207 5.62 8.37 -2.49
C GLU A 207 6.79 7.99 -1.56
N ILE A 208 8.00 7.77 -2.09
CA ILE A 208 9.22 7.52 -1.31
C ILE A 208 9.58 8.72 -0.42
N ALA A 209 9.38 9.95 -0.89
CA ALA A 209 9.60 11.15 -0.09
C ALA A 209 8.61 11.24 1.07
N LYS A 210 7.34 10.91 0.85
CA LYS A 210 6.32 10.84 1.91
C LYS A 210 6.66 9.74 2.93
N LEU A 211 6.94 8.52 2.48
CA LEU A 211 7.30 7.40 3.37
C LEU A 211 8.54 7.72 4.23
N LYS A 212 9.51 8.48 3.71
CA LYS A 212 10.66 8.96 4.51
C LYS A 212 10.24 9.94 5.61
N ILE A 213 9.28 10.82 5.36
CA ILE A 213 8.73 11.74 6.38
C ILE A 213 7.96 10.94 7.43
N ASP A 214 7.10 10.03 7.01
CA ASP A 214 6.29 9.18 7.89
C ASP A 214 7.20 8.35 8.83
N ILE A 215 8.24 7.68 8.29
CA ILE A 215 9.23 6.91 9.07
C ILE A 215 10.02 7.79 10.07
N VAL A 216 10.35 9.03 9.71
CA VAL A 216 11.04 9.96 10.63
C VAL A 216 10.10 10.41 11.75
N GLY A 217 8.81 10.64 11.44
CA GLY A 217 7.78 10.93 12.44
C GLY A 217 7.58 9.78 13.43
N GLU A 218 7.40 8.54 12.92
CA GLU A 218 7.29 7.35 13.76
C GLU A 218 8.53 7.14 14.64
N ARG A 219 9.73 7.32 14.09
CA ARG A 219 10.98 7.23 14.86
C ARG A 219 11.07 8.29 15.97
N ALA A 220 10.60 9.51 15.72
CA ALA A 220 10.54 10.55 16.74
C ALA A 220 9.53 10.20 17.85
N SER A 221 8.34 9.71 17.48
CA SER A 221 7.33 9.26 18.44
C SER A 221 7.83 8.10 19.32
N LEU A 222 8.49 7.10 18.73
CA LEU A 222 9.09 5.97 19.45
C LEU A 222 10.23 6.38 20.38
N LEU A 223 10.99 7.43 20.05
CA LEU A 223 12.01 7.99 20.94
C LEU A 223 11.37 8.68 22.15
N GLN A 224 10.30 9.46 21.95
CA GLN A 224 9.54 10.10 23.04
C GLN A 224 8.84 9.06 23.94
N GLU A 225 8.24 8.02 23.36
CA GLU A 225 7.63 6.91 24.11
C GLU A 225 8.69 6.18 24.94
N LYS A 226 9.85 5.84 24.33
CA LYS A 226 10.99 5.25 25.05
C LYS A 226 11.46 6.13 26.20
N GLU A 227 11.55 7.45 26.02
CA GLU A 227 11.96 8.38 27.07
C GLU A 227 10.95 8.36 28.23
N SER A 228 9.65 8.45 27.95
CA SER A 228 8.59 8.35 28.96
C SER A 228 8.65 7.01 29.73
N LEU A 229 8.87 5.88 29.05
CA LEU A 229 9.04 4.57 29.68
C LEU A 229 10.30 4.51 30.56
N THR A 230 11.39 5.17 30.17
CA THR A 230 12.59 5.26 31.04
C THR A 230 12.38 6.18 32.25
N GLN A 231 11.51 7.18 32.16
CA GLN A 231 11.13 8.01 33.31
C GLN A 231 10.23 7.23 34.27
N SER A 232 9.11 6.65 33.79
CA SER A 232 8.22 5.87 34.66
C SER A 232 8.89 4.63 35.27
N ARG A 233 9.91 4.06 34.61
CA ARG A 233 10.76 3.05 35.24
C ARG A 233 11.55 3.59 36.45
N ARG A 234 12.10 4.81 36.38
CA ARG A 234 12.81 5.43 37.53
C ARG A 234 11.83 5.73 38.67
N GLU A 235 10.66 6.26 38.33
CA GLU A 235 9.59 6.56 39.30
C GLU A 235 9.19 5.29 40.08
N LEU A 236 9.02 4.15 39.39
CA LEU A 236 8.77 2.84 40.03
C LEU A 236 9.97 2.29 40.81
N GLU A 237 11.21 2.53 40.38
CA GLU A 237 12.42 2.14 41.12
C GLU A 237 12.59 2.94 42.42
N ASP A 238 12.17 4.22 42.43
CA ASP A 238 12.18 5.07 43.63
C ASP A 238 10.95 4.85 44.54
N GLU A 239 9.77 4.57 43.99
CA GLU A 239 8.60 4.10 44.77
C GLU A 239 8.93 2.79 45.50
N LYS A 240 9.56 1.82 44.82
CA LYS A 240 10.04 0.59 45.45
C LYS A 240 11.01 0.87 46.60
N ARG A 241 11.94 1.83 46.45
CA ARG A 241 12.88 2.24 47.51
C ARG A 241 12.16 2.91 48.69
N LEU A 242 11.03 3.59 48.49
CA LEU A 242 10.23 4.15 49.57
C LEU A 242 9.53 3.02 50.35
N LEU A 243 8.82 2.13 49.65
CA LEU A 243 8.15 0.97 50.25
C LEU A 243 9.12 0.03 50.99
N GLU A 244 10.35 -0.11 50.51
CA GLU A 244 11.39 -0.92 51.17
C GLU A 244 11.90 -0.27 52.47
N ARG A 245 11.91 1.08 52.57
CA ARG A 245 12.19 1.80 53.83
C ARG A 245 11.01 1.74 54.79
N GLU A 246 9.78 1.96 54.30
CA GLU A 246 8.57 1.88 55.13
C GLU A 246 8.40 0.49 55.75
N LYS A 247 8.67 -0.57 54.97
CA LYS A 247 8.72 -1.94 55.49
C LYS A 247 9.79 -2.14 56.56
N GLY A 248 10.93 -1.45 56.46
CA GLY A 248 11.96 -1.43 57.50
C GLY A 248 11.45 -0.80 58.79
N LEU A 249 10.89 0.41 58.71
CA LEU A 249 10.33 1.13 59.86
C LEU A 249 9.21 0.32 60.56
N VAL A 250 8.29 -0.28 59.79
CA VAL A 250 7.22 -1.13 60.35
C VAL A 250 7.77 -2.39 61.04
N GLN A 251 8.92 -2.91 60.59
CA GLN A 251 9.60 -4.03 61.26
C GLN A 251 10.29 -3.55 62.55
N GLU A 252 10.93 -2.38 62.55
CA GLU A 252 11.54 -1.76 63.75
C GLU A 252 10.48 -1.42 64.81
N GLU A 253 9.32 -0.87 64.42
CA GLU A 253 8.17 -0.64 65.30
C GLU A 253 7.63 -1.95 65.89
N ARG A 254 7.52 -3.00 65.07
CA ARG A 254 7.10 -4.33 65.52
C ARG A 254 8.06 -4.90 66.55
N ASP A 255 9.36 -4.85 66.29
CA ASP A 255 10.38 -5.42 67.18
C ASP A 255 10.48 -4.62 68.49
N SER A 256 10.25 -3.30 68.43
CA SER A 256 10.06 -2.44 69.61
C SER A 256 8.82 -2.81 70.43
N MET A 257 7.66 -3.02 69.79
CA MET A 257 6.45 -3.51 70.47
C MET A 257 6.63 -4.91 71.07
N GLU A 258 7.35 -5.81 70.40
CA GLU A 258 7.64 -7.14 70.95
C GLU A 258 8.54 -7.05 72.19
N GLN A 259 9.57 -6.19 72.18
CA GLN A 259 10.38 -5.89 73.37
C GLN A 259 9.53 -5.32 74.52
N GLN A 260 8.63 -4.37 74.25
CA GLN A 260 7.70 -3.84 75.24
C GLN A 260 6.76 -4.91 75.81
N LEU A 261 6.29 -5.86 75.00
CA LEU A 261 5.51 -6.99 75.48
C LEU A 261 6.32 -7.94 76.37
N GLN A 262 7.62 -8.14 76.12
CA GLN A 262 8.47 -8.94 77.01
C GLN A 262 8.82 -8.22 78.33
N THR A 263 9.04 -6.91 78.32
CA THR A 263 9.23 -6.13 79.56
C THR A 263 7.95 -6.08 80.40
N LEU A 264 6.78 -5.92 79.78
CA LEU A 264 5.48 -6.00 80.47
C LEU A 264 5.21 -7.40 81.04
N LYS A 265 5.52 -8.49 80.32
CA LYS A 265 5.39 -9.86 80.84
C LYS A 265 6.29 -10.09 82.07
N THR A 266 7.56 -9.67 82.00
CA THR A 266 8.50 -9.85 83.11
C THR A 266 8.19 -8.95 84.31
N ALA A 267 7.70 -7.72 84.09
CA ALA A 267 7.18 -6.86 85.15
C ALA A 267 5.91 -7.44 85.80
N LYS A 268 5.01 -8.05 85.01
CA LYS A 268 3.83 -8.75 85.52
C LYS A 268 4.23 -9.93 86.42
N LEU A 269 5.13 -10.80 85.97
CA LEU A 269 5.60 -11.95 86.77
C LEU A 269 6.20 -11.51 88.11
N LYS A 270 7.04 -10.47 88.13
CA LYS A 270 7.59 -9.90 89.37
C LYS A 270 6.51 -9.39 90.32
N ASN A 271 5.44 -8.78 89.80
CA ASN A 271 4.32 -8.32 90.61
C ASN A 271 3.51 -9.50 91.18
N GLU A 272 3.33 -10.58 90.42
CA GLU A 272 2.72 -11.83 90.90
C GLU A 272 3.59 -12.51 91.99
N GLU A 273 4.92 -12.51 91.84
CA GLU A 273 5.89 -12.96 92.86
C GLU A 273 5.86 -12.10 94.13
N GLU A 274 5.82 -10.76 94.00
CA GLU A 274 5.74 -9.85 95.14
C GLU A 274 4.40 -9.95 95.89
N GLN A 275 3.28 -10.12 95.17
CA GLN A 275 1.98 -10.39 95.78
C GLN A 275 1.97 -11.72 96.54
N ALA A 276 2.58 -12.78 95.99
CA ALA A 276 2.74 -14.05 96.69
C ALA A 276 3.61 -13.91 97.96
N ARG A 277 4.72 -13.15 97.89
CA ARG A 277 5.58 -12.86 99.05
C ARG A 277 4.84 -12.08 100.13
N LEU A 278 4.07 -11.05 99.75
CA LEU A 278 3.26 -10.26 100.68
C LEU A 278 2.14 -11.09 101.32
N ALA A 279 1.51 -11.99 100.58
CA ALA A 279 0.52 -12.93 101.12
C ALA A 279 1.15 -13.89 102.15
N SER A 280 2.34 -14.42 101.88
CA SER A 280 3.09 -15.26 102.82
C SER A 280 3.46 -14.47 104.10
N GLN A 281 4.02 -13.27 103.95
CA GLN A 281 4.36 -12.40 105.09
C GLN A 281 3.13 -12.02 105.92
N LYS A 282 1.99 -11.78 105.29
CA LYS A 282 0.72 -11.53 105.99
C LYS A 282 0.29 -12.75 106.80
N SER A 283 0.33 -13.96 106.22
CA SER A 283 -0.01 -15.22 106.91
C SER A 283 0.92 -15.47 108.11
N GLU A 284 2.23 -15.21 107.96
CA GLU A 284 3.18 -15.26 109.08
C GLU A 284 2.83 -14.27 110.20
N LEU A 285 2.46 -13.03 109.85
CA LEU A 285 2.10 -12.00 110.84
C LEU A 285 0.77 -12.33 111.53
N GLU A 286 -0.19 -12.92 110.83
CA GLU A 286 -1.45 -13.41 111.41
C GLU A 286 -1.20 -14.59 112.38
N SER A 287 -0.32 -15.53 112.03
CA SER A 287 0.13 -16.59 112.95
C SER A 287 0.89 -16.03 114.16
N LYS A 288 1.86 -15.13 113.96
CA LYS A 288 2.60 -14.47 115.06
C LYS A 288 1.65 -13.70 115.99
N ARG A 289 0.64 -13.02 115.44
CA ARG A 289 -0.41 -12.35 116.21
C ARG A 289 -1.27 -13.34 117.01
N ALA A 290 -1.66 -14.46 116.43
CA ALA A 290 -2.43 -15.49 117.14
C ALA A 290 -1.64 -16.07 118.32
N ASN A 291 -0.36 -16.38 118.12
CA ASN A 291 0.53 -16.85 119.18
C ASN A 291 0.67 -15.82 120.31
N LEU A 292 0.89 -14.53 119.97
CA LEU A 292 0.97 -13.45 120.96
C LEU A 292 -0.37 -13.24 121.70
N GLU A 293 -1.51 -13.49 121.07
CA GLU A 293 -2.82 -13.45 121.74
C GLU A 293 -3.02 -14.65 122.69
N GLU A 294 -2.47 -15.82 122.36
CA GLU A 294 -2.45 -16.99 123.25
C GLU A 294 -1.50 -16.80 124.44
N GLU A 295 -0.31 -16.25 124.21
CA GLU A 295 0.63 -15.84 125.27
C GLU A 295 0.03 -14.76 126.18
N ALA A 296 -0.64 -13.74 125.61
CA ALA A 296 -1.33 -12.72 126.39
C ALA A 296 -2.48 -13.28 127.25
N LYS A 297 -3.18 -14.32 126.78
CA LYS A 297 -4.18 -15.05 127.58
C LYS A 297 -3.51 -15.82 128.72
N LYS A 298 -2.46 -16.59 128.44
CA LYS A 298 -1.68 -17.30 129.49
C LYS A 298 -1.16 -16.36 130.57
N PHE A 299 -0.60 -15.20 130.20
CA PHE A 299 -0.17 -14.19 131.16
C PHE A 299 -1.34 -13.54 131.93
N ALA A 300 -2.52 -13.42 131.33
CA ALA A 300 -3.72 -12.96 132.04
C ALA A 300 -4.23 -14.02 133.04
N ASP A 301 -4.29 -15.28 132.63
CA ASP A 301 -4.70 -16.41 133.47
C ASP A 301 -3.72 -16.58 134.65
N GLU A 302 -2.41 -16.64 134.39
CA GLU A 302 -1.35 -16.63 135.42
C GLU A 302 -1.50 -15.43 136.36
N LYS A 303 -1.76 -14.23 135.83
CA LYS A 303 -1.99 -13.04 136.67
C LYS A 303 -3.20 -13.21 137.58
N THR A 304 -4.31 -13.76 137.10
CA THR A 304 -5.48 -14.03 137.96
C THR A 304 -5.22 -15.13 138.99
N GLU A 305 -4.38 -16.12 138.66
CA GLU A 305 -3.94 -17.15 139.61
C GLU A 305 -3.02 -16.55 140.69
N PHE A 306 -2.09 -15.65 140.33
CA PHE A 306 -1.26 -14.90 141.28
C PHE A 306 -2.08 -13.92 142.13
N GLU A 307 -3.11 -13.27 141.58
CA GLU A 307 -4.03 -12.41 142.33
C GLU A 307 -4.88 -13.25 143.30
N SER A 308 -5.36 -14.43 142.89
CA SER A 308 -6.06 -15.39 143.77
C SER A 308 -5.16 -15.89 144.90
N LYS A 309 -3.95 -16.37 144.59
CA LYS A 309 -2.94 -16.80 145.60
C LYS A 309 -2.57 -15.66 146.57
N ARG A 310 -2.55 -14.42 146.10
CA ARG A 310 -2.33 -13.23 146.93
C ARG A 310 -3.51 -12.94 147.85
N GLU A 311 -4.75 -13.15 147.39
CA GLU A 311 -5.94 -13.06 148.23
C GLU A 311 -6.02 -14.21 149.26
N GLU A 312 -5.72 -15.46 148.86
CA GLU A 312 -5.59 -16.60 149.78
C GLU A 312 -4.54 -16.34 150.85
N PHE A 313 -3.36 -15.81 150.48
CA PHE A 313 -2.32 -15.43 151.42
C PHE A 313 -2.76 -14.29 152.35
N ALA A 314 -3.52 -13.31 151.85
CA ALA A 314 -4.08 -12.23 152.66
C ALA A 314 -5.18 -12.74 153.62
N GLN A 315 -6.02 -13.68 153.19
CA GLN A 315 -7.03 -14.35 154.02
C GLN A 315 -6.37 -15.21 155.10
N SER A 316 -5.36 -16.00 154.74
CA SER A 316 -4.55 -16.80 155.67
C SER A 316 -3.85 -15.92 156.71
N LYS A 317 -3.23 -14.80 156.28
CA LYS A 317 -2.67 -13.80 157.19
C LYS A 317 -3.73 -13.20 158.12
N ALA A 318 -4.90 -12.84 157.60
CA ALA A 318 -6.00 -12.30 158.40
C ALA A 318 -6.60 -13.34 159.37
N GLN A 319 -6.60 -14.63 159.00
CA GLN A 319 -6.96 -15.73 159.89
C GLN A 319 -5.93 -15.90 161.01
N PHE A 320 -4.63 -15.86 160.69
CA PHE A 320 -3.56 -15.90 161.69
C PHE A 320 -3.60 -14.68 162.64
N GLU A 321 -3.91 -13.47 162.13
CA GLU A 321 -4.12 -12.29 162.98
C GLU A 321 -5.38 -12.41 163.87
N ARG A 322 -6.47 -13.05 163.38
CA ARG A 322 -7.64 -13.41 164.19
C ARG A 322 -7.34 -14.47 165.24
N GLU A 323 -6.49 -15.44 164.92
CA GLU A 323 -6.08 -16.50 165.85
C GLU A 323 -5.18 -15.91 166.95
N ARG A 324 -4.16 -15.13 166.59
CA ARG A 324 -3.30 -14.41 167.55
C ARG A 324 -4.07 -13.41 168.42
N THR A 325 -5.12 -12.77 167.90
CA THR A 325 -5.99 -11.90 168.72
C THR A 325 -6.98 -12.68 169.59
N ARG A 326 -7.38 -13.89 169.19
CA ARG A 326 -8.13 -14.84 170.04
C ARG A 326 -7.25 -15.42 171.15
N GLU A 327 -6.00 -15.73 170.87
CA GLU A 327 -5.00 -16.13 171.87
C GLU A 327 -4.76 -14.98 172.86
N GLY A 328 -4.44 -13.76 172.39
CA GLY A 328 -4.28 -12.60 173.26
C GLY A 328 -5.55 -12.24 174.06
N ALA A 329 -6.74 -12.47 173.51
CA ALA A 329 -7.99 -12.34 174.26
C ALA A 329 -8.20 -13.46 175.29
N SER A 330 -7.68 -14.67 175.04
CA SER A 330 -7.65 -15.78 175.99
C SER A 330 -6.65 -15.52 177.12
N GLU A 331 -5.46 -15.01 176.80
CA GLU A 331 -4.47 -14.55 177.77
C GLU A 331 -5.01 -13.41 178.63
N ASP A 332 -5.63 -12.38 178.05
CA ASP A 332 -6.20 -11.27 178.83
C ASP A 332 -7.48 -11.69 179.60
N ALA A 333 -8.25 -12.68 179.12
CA ALA A 333 -9.33 -13.31 179.90
C ALA A 333 -8.78 -14.12 181.09
N MET A 334 -7.71 -14.89 180.89
CA MET A 334 -7.02 -15.59 181.99
C MET A 334 -6.40 -14.59 182.97
N ALA A 335 -5.78 -13.51 182.48
CA ALA A 335 -5.26 -12.43 183.31
C ALA A 335 -6.37 -11.63 184.00
N ARG A 336 -7.59 -11.58 183.46
CA ARG A 336 -8.77 -11.05 184.17
C ARG A 336 -9.24 -12.01 185.26
N SER A 337 -9.31 -13.31 185.00
CA SER A 337 -9.63 -14.34 186.01
C SER A 337 -8.61 -14.33 187.17
N VAL A 338 -7.31 -14.22 186.87
CA VAL A 338 -6.24 -14.06 187.86
C VAL A 338 -6.35 -12.73 188.61
N ARG A 339 -6.69 -11.62 187.93
CA ARG A 339 -6.98 -10.33 188.59
C ARG A 339 -8.22 -10.40 189.48
N GLU A 340 -9.25 -11.17 189.11
CA GLU A 340 -10.48 -11.35 189.89
C GLU A 340 -10.27 -12.27 191.10
N GLU A 341 -9.51 -13.37 190.96
CA GLU A 341 -9.13 -14.20 192.12
C GLU A 341 -8.14 -13.45 193.03
N ALA A 342 -7.21 -12.67 192.47
CA ALA A 342 -6.37 -11.77 193.24
C ALA A 342 -7.20 -10.70 193.97
N ALA A 343 -8.23 -10.14 193.34
CA ALA A 343 -9.16 -9.22 193.99
C ALA A 343 -10.01 -9.91 195.07
N ARG A 344 -10.37 -11.18 194.90
CA ARG A 344 -11.05 -12.01 195.93
C ARG A 344 -10.15 -12.22 197.15
N ARG A 345 -8.86 -12.49 196.94
CA ARG A 345 -7.83 -12.56 197.99
C ARG A 345 -7.42 -11.18 198.53
N ALA A 346 -7.61 -10.10 197.76
CA ALA A 346 -7.39 -8.73 198.20
C ALA A 346 -8.51 -8.27 199.14
N ARG A 347 -9.79 -8.54 198.85
CA ARG A 347 -10.91 -8.21 199.75
C ARG A 347 -10.76 -8.84 201.13
N MET A 348 -10.31 -10.11 201.19
CA MET A 348 -9.88 -10.82 202.41
C MET A 348 -8.67 -10.21 203.16
N ARG A 349 -8.03 -9.16 202.61
CA ARG A 349 -6.91 -8.40 203.20
C ARG A 349 -7.20 -6.90 203.33
N GLU A 350 -8.19 -6.40 202.59
CA GLU A 350 -8.66 -5.02 202.55
C GLU A 350 -9.66 -4.77 203.69
N GLU A 351 -10.47 -5.78 204.04
CA GLU A 351 -11.21 -5.87 205.31
C GLU A 351 -10.27 -5.91 206.54
N ALA A 352 -8.98 -6.18 206.33
CA ALA A 352 -7.92 -6.12 207.34
C ALA A 352 -6.99 -4.88 207.21
N ARG A 353 -7.17 -4.02 206.21
CA ARG A 353 -6.36 -2.80 205.97
C ARG A 353 -7.16 -1.66 205.32
N ALA A 354 -7.95 -0.98 206.14
CA ALA A 354 -8.43 0.35 205.81
C ALA A 354 -7.31 1.40 205.99
N ASP A 355 -6.44 1.59 204.98
CA ASP A 355 -5.45 2.68 204.95
C ASP A 355 -4.99 3.09 203.50
N ALA A 356 -5.11 4.39 203.18
CA ALA A 356 -4.35 5.19 202.18
C ALA A 356 -4.41 4.97 200.61
N ALA A 357 -5.46 5.50 199.95
CA ALA A 357 -5.45 6.63 198.96
C ALA A 357 -4.70 6.71 197.57
N LYS A 358 -5.49 7.00 196.49
CA LYS A 358 -5.35 8.05 195.37
C LYS A 358 -4.65 7.84 193.97
N ASN A 359 -5.32 8.35 192.90
CA ASN A 359 -4.91 8.88 191.54
C ASN A 359 -4.27 7.95 190.45
N GLY A 360 -4.22 8.21 189.10
CA GLY A 360 -4.93 9.12 188.15
C GLY A 360 -4.27 9.38 186.72
N PHE A 361 -5.06 9.54 185.63
CA PHE A 361 -4.88 10.37 184.34
C PHE A 361 -4.02 10.01 183.05
N LYS A 362 -4.69 9.82 181.86
CA LYS A 362 -4.64 10.44 180.46
C LYS A 362 -3.46 10.60 179.38
N GLU A 363 -3.82 10.44 178.05
CA GLU A 363 -3.59 11.21 176.74
C GLU A 363 -2.29 11.26 175.79
N ALA A 364 -2.46 11.69 174.48
CA ALA A 364 -1.52 12.13 173.35
C ALA A 364 -0.91 11.11 172.28
N SER A 365 -0.34 11.38 171.05
CA SER A 365 -0.43 12.39 169.90
C SER A 365 0.39 12.02 168.56
N PRO A 366 0.25 12.67 167.33
CA PRO A 366 0.78 12.21 165.97
C PRO A 366 1.55 13.22 164.98
N SER A 367 1.92 12.85 163.70
CA SER A 367 2.73 13.66 162.68
C SER A 367 2.61 13.31 161.11
N SER A 368 3.30 14.02 160.13
CA SER A 368 3.26 13.77 158.60
C SER A 368 4.33 14.50 157.67
N PHE A 369 4.46 14.23 156.31
CA PHE A 369 5.41 14.91 155.31
C PHE A 369 5.10 14.88 153.74
N TYR A 370 6.03 15.22 152.79
CA TYR A 370 5.82 15.63 151.32
C TYR A 370 6.95 15.38 150.21
N GLY A 371 6.68 15.55 148.86
CA GLY A 371 7.66 15.56 147.69
C GLY A 371 7.23 16.26 146.31
N LYS A 372 8.12 16.48 145.28
CA LYS A 372 8.02 17.26 143.95
C LYS A 372 9.20 16.92 142.91
N LYS A 373 9.52 17.34 141.62
CA LYS A 373 9.14 18.14 140.35
C LYS A 373 10.28 17.94 139.23
N LYS A 374 10.44 18.41 137.93
CA LYS A 374 9.73 18.73 136.61
C LYS A 374 10.74 18.84 135.35
N ALA A 375 10.41 19.35 134.12
CA ALA A 375 11.17 19.30 132.79
C ALA A 375 11.13 20.56 131.80
N LYS A 376 11.85 20.64 130.61
CA LYS A 376 11.86 21.78 129.55
C LYS A 376 12.42 21.48 128.06
N ILE A 377 12.39 22.46 127.08
CA ILE A 377 12.66 22.50 125.57
C ILE A 377 13.32 23.87 125.04
N VAL A 378 13.99 23.95 123.83
CA VAL A 378 14.44 25.17 123.00
C VAL A 378 14.53 24.90 121.42
N LEU A 379 14.81 25.89 120.51
CA LEU A 379 14.76 25.95 118.99
C LEU A 379 16.07 26.60 118.33
N ASP A 380 16.31 27.05 117.05
CA ASP A 380 15.57 27.41 115.75
C ASP A 380 16.15 26.78 114.40
N ASP A 381 16.65 27.29 113.21
CA ASP A 381 17.09 28.53 112.42
C ASP A 381 17.35 28.11 110.86
N ASP A 382 17.69 28.78 109.69
CA ASP A 382 17.66 30.12 108.93
C ASP A 382 18.07 30.07 107.35
N GLU A 383 17.98 31.19 106.54
CA GLU A 383 18.60 31.73 105.21
C GLU A 383 18.34 31.32 103.66
N SER A 384 18.27 32.35 102.75
CA SER A 384 18.62 32.48 101.26
C SER A 384 17.54 32.75 100.12
N ASP A 385 17.98 33.07 98.87
CA ASP A 385 17.51 34.14 97.92
C ASP A 385 16.79 33.66 96.59
N ASP A 386 16.59 34.35 95.42
CA ASP A 386 17.12 35.54 94.65
C ASP A 386 16.07 36.07 93.57
N ASP A 387 16.36 37.08 92.72
CA ASP A 387 15.38 37.96 91.98
C ASP A 387 15.59 38.24 90.44
N ASN A 388 14.72 39.06 89.81
CA ASN A 388 14.94 40.12 88.78
C ASN A 388 14.01 40.17 87.51
N ALA A 389 13.61 41.38 87.09
CA ALA A 389 12.88 41.73 85.85
C ALA A 389 13.15 43.21 85.44
N ASN A 390 13.01 43.60 84.15
CA ASN A 390 13.19 45.01 83.75
C ASN A 390 12.44 45.44 82.46
N THR A 391 12.10 46.74 82.38
CA THR A 391 11.40 47.42 81.26
C THR A 391 11.78 48.91 81.22
N ASP A 392 12.06 49.47 80.04
CA ASP A 392 12.40 50.90 79.85
C ASP A 392 11.47 51.61 78.84
N ASP A 393 10.89 52.74 79.27
CA ASP A 393 10.16 53.70 78.44
C ASP A 393 11.06 54.91 78.11
N LYS A 394 11.02 55.43 76.87
CA LYS A 394 11.63 56.75 76.56
C LYS A 394 10.85 57.66 75.62
N GLU A 395 10.38 58.74 76.25
CA GLU A 395 10.48 60.14 75.82
C GLU A 395 9.53 60.66 74.71
N ASN A 396 9.35 61.99 74.75
CA ASN A 396 8.16 62.69 74.26
C ASN A 396 8.55 64.03 73.61
N ALA A 397 7.96 64.33 72.45
CA ALA A 397 8.09 65.62 71.77
C ALA A 397 6.71 66.10 71.28
N ASN A 398 6.10 67.05 72.00
CA ASN A 398 4.80 67.64 71.65
C ASN A 398 4.90 68.52 70.39
N PRO A 399 4.22 68.21 69.28
CA PRO A 399 4.03 69.13 68.17
C PRO A 399 2.89 70.12 68.47
N SER A 400 2.77 71.19 67.67
CA SER A 400 1.62 72.09 67.74
C SER A 400 0.30 71.34 67.52
N VAL A 401 -0.78 71.78 68.19
CA VAL A 401 -2.12 71.18 68.04
C VAL A 401 -2.63 71.28 66.60
N GLU A 402 -2.20 72.27 65.82
CA GLU A 402 -2.53 72.36 64.39
C GLU A 402 -1.70 71.42 63.51
N ASP A 403 -0.42 71.22 63.84
CA ASP A 403 0.44 70.27 63.13
C ASP A 403 0.01 68.82 63.42
N LEU A 404 -0.36 68.50 64.66
CA LEU A 404 -1.00 67.23 65.02
C LEU A 404 -2.28 67.00 64.20
N LYS A 405 -3.13 68.03 64.03
CA LYS A 405 -4.35 67.94 63.20
C LYS A 405 -4.03 67.75 61.71
N ARG A 406 -3.06 68.48 61.15
CA ARG A 406 -2.61 68.29 59.76
C ARG A 406 -1.99 66.91 59.54
N GLN A 407 -1.13 66.46 60.45
CA GLN A 407 -0.44 65.17 60.37
C GLN A 407 -1.40 63.99 60.54
N THR A 408 -2.40 64.09 61.44
CA THR A 408 -3.46 63.08 61.56
C THR A 408 -4.39 63.05 60.36
N LEU A 409 -4.82 64.20 59.81
CA LEU A 409 -5.60 64.26 58.57
C LEU A 409 -4.84 63.65 57.38
N ASN A 410 -3.58 64.05 57.17
CA ASN A 410 -2.73 63.49 56.12
C ASN A 410 -2.51 61.97 56.30
N ARG A 411 -2.40 61.48 57.54
CA ARG A 411 -2.30 60.05 57.86
C ARG A 411 -3.60 59.30 57.55
N VAL A 412 -4.76 59.89 57.86
CA VAL A 412 -6.08 59.32 57.51
C VAL A 412 -6.30 59.31 56.00
N GLU A 413 -5.90 60.35 55.27
CA GLU A 413 -5.99 60.38 53.81
C GLU A 413 -5.05 59.35 53.16
N MET A 414 -3.81 59.23 53.64
CA MET A 414 -2.87 58.19 53.22
C MET A 414 -3.40 56.78 53.47
N LEU A 415 -3.98 56.52 54.64
CA LEU A 415 -4.61 55.23 54.96
C LEU A 415 -5.80 54.94 54.04
N ARG A 416 -6.69 55.92 53.82
CA ARG A 416 -7.84 55.78 52.92
C ARG A 416 -7.40 55.54 51.47
N LYS A 417 -6.34 56.20 51.01
CA LYS A 417 -5.75 56.01 49.68
C LYS A 417 -5.13 54.62 49.54
N ALA A 418 -4.35 54.18 50.54
CA ALA A 418 -3.76 52.84 50.57
C ALA A 418 -4.82 51.73 50.64
N GLU A 419 -5.94 51.96 51.32
CA GLU A 419 -7.06 51.02 51.36
C GLU A 419 -7.81 50.93 50.02
N MET A 420 -8.06 52.06 49.36
CA MET A 420 -8.60 52.05 47.98
C MET A 420 -7.64 51.37 47.00
N GLU A 421 -6.32 51.58 47.13
CA GLU A 421 -5.30 50.92 46.32
C GLU A 421 -5.23 49.40 46.60
N ARG A 422 -5.39 48.98 47.86
CA ARG A 422 -5.56 47.58 48.25
C ARG A 422 -6.82 46.98 47.60
N GLN A 423 -7.97 47.63 47.69
CA GLN A 423 -9.22 47.14 47.09
C GLN A 423 -9.10 46.99 45.57
N LEU A 424 -8.39 47.90 44.89
CA LEU A 424 -8.09 47.78 43.47
C LEU A 424 -7.15 46.61 43.16
N ARG A 425 -6.08 46.40 43.95
CA ARG A 425 -5.20 45.22 43.82
C ARG A 425 -5.97 43.91 44.05
N GLU A 426 -6.80 43.86 45.09
CA GLU A 426 -7.61 42.69 45.45
C GLU A 426 -8.62 42.35 44.35
N LYS A 427 -9.28 43.36 43.78
CA LYS A 427 -10.16 43.19 42.60
C LYS A 427 -9.41 42.70 41.38
N LEU A 428 -8.27 43.30 41.03
CA LEU A 428 -7.47 42.89 39.88
C LEU A 428 -6.94 41.45 40.02
N ALA A 429 -6.49 41.06 41.22
CA ALA A 429 -6.08 39.68 41.50
C ALA A 429 -7.25 38.69 41.36
N ARG A 430 -8.46 39.08 41.78
CA ARG A 430 -9.68 38.26 41.62
C ARG A 430 -10.10 38.13 40.15
N ASP A 431 -10.05 39.22 39.38
CA ASP A 431 -10.36 39.23 37.95
C ASP A 431 -9.30 38.41 37.15
N GLU A 432 -8.03 38.46 37.55
CA GLU A 432 -6.96 37.64 36.96
C GLU A 432 -7.12 36.16 37.31
N LEU A 433 -7.47 35.82 38.55
CA LEU A 433 -7.77 34.45 38.96
C LEU A 433 -8.94 33.86 38.16
N ALA A 434 -10.03 34.62 38.01
CA ALA A 434 -11.19 34.22 37.22
C ALA A 434 -10.83 33.99 35.74
N ARG A 435 -10.00 34.86 35.15
CA ARG A 435 -9.47 34.67 33.78
C ARG A 435 -8.62 33.41 33.66
N LYS A 436 -7.72 33.14 34.62
CA LYS A 436 -6.89 31.92 34.64
C LYS A 436 -7.73 30.66 34.80
N GLN A 437 -8.76 30.68 35.65
CA GLN A 437 -9.69 29.55 35.82
C GLN A 437 -10.49 29.28 34.53
N HIS A 438 -11.08 30.31 33.93
CA HIS A 438 -11.84 30.19 32.68
C HIS A 438 -10.96 29.74 31.50
N ALA A 439 -9.72 30.24 31.40
CA ALA A 439 -8.76 29.77 30.39
C ALA A 439 -8.37 28.29 30.59
N ALA A 440 -8.13 27.87 31.83
CA ALA A 440 -7.83 26.47 32.15
C ALA A 440 -9.03 25.54 31.90
N GLU A 441 -10.26 26.02 32.12
CA GLU A 441 -11.48 25.28 31.78
C GLU A 441 -11.67 25.17 30.26
N GLN A 442 -11.50 26.28 29.51
CA GLN A 442 -11.53 26.24 28.05
C GLN A 442 -10.47 25.28 27.49
N GLN A 443 -9.25 25.30 28.02
CA GLN A 443 -8.19 24.36 27.63
C GLN A 443 -8.58 22.91 27.93
N LYS A 444 -9.13 22.61 29.12
CA LYS A 444 -9.64 21.27 29.48
C LYS A 444 -10.79 20.81 28.57
N ASN A 445 -11.66 21.73 28.14
CA ASN A 445 -12.77 21.39 27.26
C ASN A 445 -12.32 21.23 25.80
N GLN A 446 -11.31 21.99 25.35
CA GLN A 446 -10.65 21.79 24.06
C GLN A 446 -9.90 20.46 23.99
N THR A 447 -9.12 20.08 25.02
CA THR A 447 -8.41 18.79 25.02
C THR A 447 -9.37 17.60 25.10
N LYS A 448 -10.44 17.68 25.90
CA LYS A 448 -11.53 16.69 25.89
C LYS A 448 -12.18 16.54 24.51
N LYS A 449 -12.48 17.65 23.83
CA LYS A 449 -13.06 17.63 22.48
C LYS A 449 -12.09 17.00 21.47
N ALA A 450 -10.83 17.41 21.47
CA ALA A 450 -9.80 16.86 20.59
C ALA A 450 -9.58 15.36 20.82
N ALA A 451 -9.58 14.89 22.08
CA ALA A 451 -9.48 13.47 22.40
C ALA A 451 -10.68 12.66 21.92
N MET A 452 -11.91 13.19 22.06
CA MET A 452 -13.11 12.56 21.50
C MET A 452 -13.06 12.48 19.97
N GLU A 453 -12.67 13.57 19.32
CA GLU A 453 -12.59 13.68 17.85
C GLU A 453 -11.50 12.77 17.27
N ALA A 454 -10.34 12.67 17.93
CA ALA A 454 -9.28 11.72 17.58
C ALA A 454 -9.73 10.26 17.75
N LYS A 455 -10.49 9.93 18.81
CA LYS A 455 -11.09 8.60 18.98
C LYS A 455 -12.07 8.27 17.85
N ALA A 456 -12.98 9.18 17.52
CA ALA A 456 -13.94 9.01 16.43
C ALA A 456 -13.28 8.95 15.04
N ALA A 457 -12.15 9.64 14.82
CA ALA A 457 -11.34 9.52 13.62
C ALA A 457 -10.68 8.14 13.51
N ARG A 458 -10.09 7.62 14.61
CA ARG A 458 -9.51 6.27 14.67
C ARG A 458 -10.57 5.19 14.42
N GLU A 459 -11.76 5.34 14.99
CA GLU A 459 -12.87 4.40 14.82
C GLU A 459 -13.38 4.35 13.38
N ARG A 460 -13.60 5.51 12.73
CA ARG A 460 -13.97 5.58 11.30
C ARG A 460 -12.91 4.95 10.39
N ARG A 461 -11.62 5.17 10.67
CA ARG A 461 -10.52 4.54 9.91
C ARG A 461 -10.52 3.01 10.08
N ALA A 462 -10.75 2.51 11.29
CA ALA A 462 -10.85 1.08 11.56
C ALA A 462 -12.08 0.42 10.89
N GLN A 463 -13.21 1.12 10.82
CA GLN A 463 -14.40 0.68 10.07
C GLN A 463 -14.09 0.56 8.57
N GLN A 464 -13.50 1.59 7.95
CA GLN A 464 -13.12 1.57 6.53
C GLN A 464 -12.10 0.46 6.21
N GLU A 465 -11.13 0.22 7.10
CA GLU A 465 -10.15 -0.87 6.95
C GLU A 465 -10.81 -2.25 7.06
N ALA A 466 -11.78 -2.42 7.98
CA ALA A 466 -12.54 -3.65 8.13
C ALA A 466 -13.45 -3.93 6.91
N GLU A 467 -14.13 -2.90 6.38
CA GLU A 467 -14.94 -2.99 5.16
C GLU A 467 -14.08 -3.36 3.94
N PHE A 468 -12.93 -2.71 3.77
CA PHE A 468 -11.98 -3.04 2.70
C PHE A 468 -11.47 -4.48 2.81
N ARG A 469 -11.13 -4.92 4.02
CA ARG A 469 -10.66 -6.29 4.30
C ARG A 469 -11.74 -7.34 4.04
N ASP A 470 -13.00 -7.08 4.39
CA ASP A 470 -14.11 -7.98 4.08
C ASP A 470 -14.40 -8.02 2.58
N HIS A 471 -14.40 -6.86 1.89
CA HIS A 471 -14.54 -6.82 0.44
C HIS A 471 -13.44 -7.62 -0.27
N ALA A 472 -12.17 -7.47 0.14
CA ALA A 472 -11.06 -8.26 -0.37
C ALA A 472 -11.21 -9.77 -0.07
N ARG A 473 -11.69 -10.14 1.12
CA ARG A 473 -12.03 -11.53 1.46
C ARG A 473 -13.10 -12.09 0.53
N ARG A 474 -14.23 -11.39 0.34
CA ARG A 474 -15.34 -11.82 -0.53
C ARG A 474 -14.87 -12.00 -1.98
N GLN A 475 -14.01 -11.12 -2.50
CA GLN A 475 -13.40 -11.27 -3.83
C GLN A 475 -12.50 -12.52 -3.92
N SER A 476 -11.65 -12.74 -2.90
CA SER A 476 -10.80 -13.94 -2.81
C SER A 476 -11.61 -15.24 -2.74
N GLU A 477 -12.68 -15.27 -1.94
CA GLU A 477 -13.60 -16.41 -1.83
C GLU A 477 -14.34 -16.69 -3.15
N GLN A 478 -14.77 -15.64 -3.88
CA GLN A 478 -15.34 -15.77 -5.21
C GLN A 478 -14.31 -16.35 -6.21
N ALA A 479 -13.10 -15.80 -6.25
CA ALA A 479 -12.02 -16.30 -7.12
C ALA A 479 -11.67 -17.76 -6.81
N ALA A 480 -11.56 -18.13 -5.53
CA ALA A 480 -11.29 -19.50 -5.09
C ALA A 480 -12.45 -20.46 -5.42
N ARG A 481 -13.71 -20.02 -5.32
CA ARG A 481 -14.89 -20.79 -5.74
C ARG A 481 -14.89 -21.02 -7.25
N MET A 482 -14.53 -20.00 -8.04
CA MET A 482 -14.38 -20.13 -9.49
C MET A 482 -13.24 -21.08 -9.86
N GLN A 483 -12.06 -20.99 -9.22
CA GLN A 483 -10.96 -21.93 -9.44
C GLN A 483 -11.31 -23.38 -9.06
N LYS A 484 -12.11 -23.60 -8.01
CA LYS A 484 -12.63 -24.94 -7.67
C LYS A 484 -13.60 -25.47 -8.73
N LYS A 485 -14.52 -24.63 -9.21
CA LYS A 485 -15.46 -24.99 -10.30
C LYS A 485 -14.70 -25.33 -11.58
N THR A 486 -13.76 -24.49 -12.00
CA THR A 486 -12.99 -24.77 -13.23
C THR A 486 -12.15 -26.03 -13.10
N ARG A 487 -11.43 -26.24 -11.99
CA ARG A 487 -10.63 -27.46 -11.75
C ARG A 487 -11.46 -28.75 -11.84
N ALA A 488 -12.74 -28.73 -11.48
CA ALA A 488 -13.65 -29.87 -11.65
C ALA A 488 -14.06 -30.10 -13.12
N THR A 489 -14.24 -29.03 -13.90
CA THR A 489 -14.56 -29.07 -15.34
C THR A 489 -13.36 -29.23 -16.29
N THR A 490 -12.15 -29.46 -15.75
CA THR A 490 -10.91 -29.54 -16.53
C THR A 490 -10.10 -30.79 -16.18
N VAL A 491 -10.68 -31.96 -16.38
CA VAL A 491 -9.93 -33.24 -16.25
C VAL A 491 -9.06 -33.42 -17.50
N PRO A 492 -7.72 -33.49 -17.40
CA PRO A 492 -6.82 -33.42 -18.56
C PRO A 492 -6.65 -34.77 -19.27
N THR A 493 -7.75 -35.33 -19.77
CA THR A 493 -7.83 -36.59 -20.54
C THR A 493 -7.80 -36.39 -22.06
N ALA A 494 -7.96 -35.16 -22.55
CA ALA A 494 -8.05 -34.90 -24.00
C ALA A 494 -6.67 -34.79 -24.64
N THR A 495 -6.48 -35.47 -25.79
CA THR A 495 -5.31 -35.28 -26.65
C THR A 495 -5.52 -34.10 -27.61
N LYS A 496 -4.44 -33.53 -28.15
CA LYS A 496 -4.52 -32.48 -29.18
C LYS A 496 -5.34 -32.92 -30.39
N ALA A 497 -5.20 -34.19 -30.81
CA ALA A 497 -5.95 -34.75 -31.93
C ALA A 497 -7.47 -34.76 -31.70
N MET A 498 -7.95 -34.92 -30.46
CA MET A 498 -9.38 -34.85 -30.13
C MET A 498 -9.95 -33.44 -30.34
N TRP A 499 -9.18 -32.40 -29.96
CA TRP A 499 -9.57 -31.00 -30.18
C TRP A 499 -9.63 -30.66 -31.67
N ASP A 500 -8.58 -31.01 -32.42
CA ASP A 500 -8.52 -30.73 -33.86
C ASP A 500 -9.57 -31.55 -34.65
N SER A 501 -9.90 -32.77 -34.19
CA SER A 501 -11.02 -33.59 -34.71
C SER A 501 -12.39 -33.00 -34.41
N HIS A 502 -12.64 -32.52 -33.18
CA HIS A 502 -13.87 -31.83 -32.78
C HIS A 502 -14.11 -30.57 -33.61
N LEU A 503 -13.08 -29.75 -33.81
CA LEU A 503 -13.14 -28.60 -34.72
C LEU A 503 -13.43 -29.02 -36.17
N SER A 504 -12.81 -30.10 -36.64
CA SER A 504 -13.05 -30.65 -37.99
C SER A 504 -14.44 -31.27 -38.13
N ALA A 505 -15.09 -31.68 -37.05
CA ALA A 505 -16.49 -32.10 -37.04
C ALA A 505 -17.44 -30.88 -37.10
N LEU A 506 -17.17 -29.82 -36.32
CA LEU A 506 -17.93 -28.56 -36.39
C LEU A 506 -17.89 -27.92 -37.79
N GLU A 507 -16.73 -27.94 -38.45
CA GLU A 507 -16.59 -27.45 -39.83
C GLU A 507 -17.36 -28.33 -40.83
N ARG A 508 -17.40 -29.65 -40.66
CA ARG A 508 -18.19 -30.58 -41.51
C ARG A 508 -19.70 -30.37 -41.41
N MET A 509 -20.22 -29.84 -40.30
CA MET A 509 -21.65 -29.48 -40.22
C MET A 509 -22.07 -28.45 -41.27
N LYS A 510 -21.15 -27.61 -41.77
CA LYS A 510 -21.45 -26.58 -42.79
C LYS A 510 -21.83 -27.16 -44.15
N THR A 511 -21.49 -28.42 -44.41
CA THR A 511 -21.83 -29.12 -45.66
C THR A 511 -23.11 -29.96 -45.55
N SER A 512 -23.80 -29.92 -44.41
CA SER A 512 -25.12 -30.55 -44.23
C SER A 512 -26.24 -29.74 -44.90
N PRO A 513 -27.32 -30.38 -45.40
CA PRO A 513 -28.46 -29.67 -45.99
C PRO A 513 -29.25 -28.87 -44.94
N GLU A 514 -29.98 -27.85 -45.41
CA GLU A 514 -30.80 -26.99 -44.52
C GLU A 514 -31.87 -27.80 -43.77
N GLY A 515 -32.07 -27.49 -42.49
CA GLY A 515 -33.02 -28.17 -41.61
C GLY A 515 -32.69 -29.63 -41.21
N SER A 516 -31.52 -30.18 -41.56
CA SER A 516 -31.23 -31.61 -41.33
C SER A 516 -30.63 -31.95 -39.95
N LEU A 517 -29.93 -31.02 -39.30
CA LEU A 517 -29.16 -31.29 -38.08
C LEU A 517 -30.06 -31.37 -36.84
N GLY A 518 -30.08 -32.53 -36.19
CA GLY A 518 -30.63 -32.73 -34.85
C GLY A 518 -29.60 -32.48 -33.75
N GLU A 519 -29.98 -32.79 -32.51
CA GLU A 519 -29.08 -32.64 -31.35
C GLU A 519 -27.92 -33.66 -31.36
N ALA A 520 -28.14 -34.85 -31.91
CA ALA A 520 -27.13 -35.91 -31.98
C ALA A 520 -26.05 -35.69 -33.07
N ASP A 521 -26.37 -34.90 -34.11
CA ASP A 521 -25.46 -34.61 -35.22
C ASP A 521 -24.41 -33.54 -34.86
N ILE A 522 -24.63 -32.82 -33.76
CA ILE A 522 -23.72 -31.80 -33.25
C ILE A 522 -22.62 -32.47 -32.42
N PRO A 523 -21.33 -32.25 -32.74
CA PRO A 523 -20.21 -32.81 -31.99
C PRO A 523 -19.98 -32.02 -30.69
N TRP A 524 -20.84 -32.25 -29.70
CA TRP A 524 -20.75 -31.58 -28.40
C TRP A 524 -19.40 -31.83 -27.70
N PRO A 525 -18.88 -30.86 -26.94
CA PRO A 525 -17.65 -31.03 -26.17
C PRO A 525 -17.90 -31.90 -24.91
N PRO A 526 -16.93 -32.69 -24.43
CA PRO A 526 -17.09 -33.51 -23.23
C PRO A 526 -17.34 -32.68 -21.96
N GLU A 527 -18.35 -33.04 -21.18
CA GLU A 527 -18.83 -32.28 -20.02
C GLU A 527 -17.75 -32.03 -18.94
N HIS A 528 -16.82 -32.97 -18.77
CA HIS A 528 -15.72 -32.87 -17.80
C HIS A 528 -14.43 -32.23 -18.35
N ASN A 529 -14.43 -31.82 -19.63
CA ASN A 529 -13.30 -31.14 -20.27
C ASN A 529 -13.75 -30.36 -21.52
N ILE A 530 -14.64 -29.37 -21.35
CA ILE A 530 -15.30 -28.70 -22.49
C ILE A 530 -14.32 -27.97 -23.43
N ALA A 531 -13.13 -27.60 -22.96
CA ALA A 531 -12.11 -26.92 -23.74
C ALA A 531 -11.04 -27.87 -24.32
N PHE A 532 -11.20 -29.19 -24.17
CA PHE A 532 -10.25 -30.23 -24.59
C PHE A 532 -8.81 -29.94 -24.12
N PHE A 533 -8.65 -29.57 -22.84
CA PHE A 533 -7.34 -29.35 -22.26
C PHE A 533 -6.54 -30.65 -22.13
N SER A 534 -5.27 -30.60 -22.52
CA SER A 534 -4.30 -31.67 -22.36
C SER A 534 -3.28 -31.34 -21.26
N GLN A 535 -2.61 -32.35 -20.71
CA GLN A 535 -1.51 -32.12 -19.75
C GLN A 535 -0.35 -31.31 -20.35
N ALA A 536 -0.16 -31.37 -21.68
CA ALA A 536 0.87 -30.63 -22.42
C ALA A 536 0.46 -29.20 -22.78
N ASP A 537 -0.78 -28.77 -22.51
CA ASP A 537 -1.21 -27.41 -22.83
C ASP A 537 -0.61 -26.40 -21.84
N GLY A 538 0.27 -25.51 -22.31
CA GLY A 538 0.73 -24.36 -21.54
C GLY A 538 -0.36 -23.28 -21.37
N PRO A 539 -0.19 -22.29 -20.47
CA PRO A 539 -1.22 -21.27 -20.19
C PRO A 539 -1.72 -20.53 -21.43
N ASN A 540 -0.80 -20.18 -22.34
CA ASN A 540 -1.12 -19.51 -23.60
C ASN A 540 -2.01 -20.39 -24.51
N ASP A 541 -1.76 -21.69 -24.59
CA ASP A 541 -2.52 -22.60 -25.45
C ASP A 541 -3.89 -22.94 -24.87
N ARG A 542 -4.03 -23.00 -23.53
CA ARG A 542 -5.35 -23.03 -22.87
C ARG A 542 -6.16 -21.78 -23.20
N LYS A 543 -5.54 -20.60 -23.14
CA LYS A 543 -6.16 -19.30 -23.48
C LYS A 543 -6.58 -19.23 -24.96
N LYS A 544 -5.76 -19.77 -25.88
CA LYS A 544 -6.12 -19.93 -27.31
C LYS A 544 -7.29 -20.89 -27.51
N LYS A 545 -7.26 -22.09 -26.89
CA LYS A 545 -8.35 -23.09 -26.98
C LYS A 545 -9.68 -22.50 -26.52
N VAL A 546 -9.72 -21.90 -25.32
CA VAL A 546 -10.94 -21.26 -24.81
C VAL A 546 -11.39 -20.11 -25.70
N THR A 547 -10.49 -19.21 -26.14
CA THR A 547 -10.88 -18.10 -27.03
C THR A 547 -11.47 -18.60 -28.35
N LYS A 548 -10.91 -19.68 -28.94
CA LYS A 548 -11.46 -20.31 -30.15
C LYS A 548 -12.80 -21.01 -29.86
N ALA A 549 -12.95 -21.67 -28.72
CA ALA A 549 -14.20 -22.28 -28.28
C ALA A 549 -15.32 -21.25 -28.07
N THR A 550 -15.05 -20.14 -27.35
CA THR A 550 -15.99 -19.02 -27.18
C THR A 550 -16.45 -18.48 -28.54
N LEU A 551 -15.56 -18.40 -29.54
CA LEU A 551 -15.91 -17.92 -30.89
C LEU A 551 -16.69 -18.94 -31.75
N SER A 552 -16.60 -20.23 -31.44
CA SER A 552 -17.39 -21.29 -32.10
C SER A 552 -18.77 -21.48 -31.46
N TRP A 553 -18.86 -21.33 -30.14
CA TRP A 553 -20.06 -21.64 -29.34
C TRP A 553 -20.83 -20.40 -28.84
N HIS A 554 -20.43 -19.18 -29.22
CA HIS A 554 -21.23 -17.97 -28.94
C HIS A 554 -22.60 -18.05 -29.63
N PRO A 555 -23.74 -17.80 -28.95
CA PRO A 555 -25.09 -17.97 -29.51
C PRO A 555 -25.25 -17.35 -30.90
N ASP A 556 -24.99 -16.05 -31.04
CA ASP A 556 -25.17 -15.33 -32.31
C ASP A 556 -24.26 -15.85 -33.44
N LYS A 557 -23.03 -16.31 -33.10
CA LYS A 557 -22.06 -16.79 -34.09
C LYS A 557 -22.30 -18.25 -34.47
N PHE A 558 -22.91 -19.02 -33.57
CA PHE A 558 -23.41 -20.36 -33.85
C PHE A 558 -24.67 -20.28 -34.72
N GLU A 559 -25.63 -19.41 -34.36
CA GLU A 559 -26.86 -19.18 -35.12
C GLU A 559 -26.56 -18.64 -36.53
N ALA A 560 -25.67 -17.66 -36.67
CA ALA A 560 -25.27 -17.14 -37.99
C ALA A 560 -24.55 -18.15 -38.90
N LYS A 561 -23.96 -19.23 -38.34
CA LYS A 561 -23.25 -20.27 -39.10
C LYS A 561 -24.08 -21.53 -39.37
N TYR A 562 -24.88 -21.94 -38.40
CA TYR A 562 -25.55 -23.25 -38.37
C TYR A 562 -27.07 -23.15 -38.20
N GLY A 563 -27.63 -21.97 -37.88
CA GLY A 563 -29.04 -21.80 -37.53
C GLY A 563 -30.02 -22.27 -38.60
N LYS A 564 -29.68 -22.11 -39.88
CA LYS A 564 -30.46 -22.64 -41.04
C LYS A 564 -30.36 -24.16 -41.21
N LEU A 565 -29.31 -24.77 -40.67
CA LEU A 565 -29.02 -26.21 -40.80
C LEU A 565 -29.72 -27.01 -39.68
N LEU A 566 -30.13 -26.35 -38.59
CA LEU A 566 -30.82 -26.98 -37.47
C LEU A 566 -32.26 -27.38 -37.84
N LYS A 567 -32.64 -28.60 -37.49
CA LYS A 567 -34.01 -29.08 -37.59
C LYS A 567 -34.94 -28.25 -36.69
N PRO A 568 -36.07 -27.70 -37.18
CA PRO A 568 -36.93 -26.80 -36.39
C PRO A 568 -37.38 -27.37 -35.04
N SER A 569 -37.65 -28.69 -34.97
CA SER A 569 -38.05 -29.39 -33.74
C SER A 569 -36.94 -29.55 -32.69
N ALA A 570 -35.68 -29.32 -33.05
CA ALA A 570 -34.51 -29.43 -32.16
C ALA A 570 -33.83 -28.06 -31.90
N ALA A 571 -34.02 -27.09 -32.80
CA ALA A 571 -33.34 -25.80 -32.77
C ALA A 571 -33.42 -25.06 -31.43
N ALA A 572 -34.54 -25.13 -30.71
CA ALA A 572 -34.70 -24.49 -29.40
C ALA A 572 -33.73 -25.08 -28.35
N LYS A 573 -33.73 -26.41 -28.17
CA LYS A 573 -32.84 -27.13 -27.23
C LYS A 573 -31.37 -26.92 -27.58
N ILE A 574 -31.06 -26.95 -28.87
CA ILE A 574 -29.69 -26.73 -29.37
C ILE A 574 -29.22 -25.31 -29.00
N LYS A 575 -30.03 -24.27 -29.24
CA LYS A 575 -29.70 -22.89 -28.86
C LYS A 575 -29.53 -22.70 -27.35
N GLU A 576 -30.33 -23.41 -26.54
CA GLU A 576 -30.22 -23.40 -25.08
C GLU A 576 -28.90 -24.02 -24.60
N ARG A 577 -28.56 -25.22 -25.09
CA ARG A 577 -27.29 -25.92 -24.78
C ARG A 577 -26.06 -25.15 -25.27
N VAL A 578 -26.16 -24.46 -26.42
CA VAL A 578 -25.13 -23.53 -26.92
C VAL A 578 -24.96 -22.32 -25.99
N ARG A 579 -26.06 -21.74 -25.48
CA ARG A 579 -26.02 -20.63 -24.51
C ARG A 579 -25.35 -21.05 -23.21
N GLU A 580 -25.66 -22.25 -22.70
CA GLU A 580 -25.02 -22.79 -21.50
C GLU A 580 -23.51 -22.98 -21.69
N LEU A 581 -23.09 -23.68 -22.75
CA LEU A 581 -21.67 -23.86 -23.09
C LEU A 581 -20.95 -22.51 -23.27
N SER A 582 -21.58 -21.53 -23.92
CA SER A 582 -21.03 -20.18 -24.04
C SER A 582 -20.77 -19.54 -22.67
N SER A 583 -21.68 -19.72 -21.70
CA SER A 583 -21.48 -19.24 -20.33
C SER A 583 -20.28 -19.92 -19.67
N GLN A 584 -20.20 -21.26 -19.76
CA GLN A 584 -19.10 -22.04 -19.20
C GLN A 584 -17.73 -21.66 -19.81
N TYR A 585 -17.66 -21.38 -21.12
CA TYR A 585 -16.44 -20.86 -21.76
C TYR A 585 -16.11 -19.42 -21.36
N ILE A 586 -17.08 -18.57 -21.07
CA ILE A 586 -16.85 -17.20 -20.57
C ILE A 586 -16.28 -17.24 -19.14
N GLU A 587 -16.82 -18.10 -18.26
CA GLU A 587 -16.27 -18.35 -16.93
C GLU A 587 -14.80 -18.84 -17.01
N LEU A 588 -14.53 -19.85 -17.84
CA LEU A 588 -13.16 -20.34 -18.07
C LEU A 588 -12.24 -19.24 -18.61
N ARG A 589 -12.73 -18.37 -19.49
CA ARG A 589 -11.95 -17.26 -20.07
C ARG A 589 -11.62 -16.18 -19.03
N GLN A 590 -12.52 -15.94 -18.08
CA GLN A 590 -12.26 -15.02 -16.95
C GLN A 590 -11.20 -15.61 -16.02
N VAL A 591 -11.34 -16.87 -15.60
CA VAL A 591 -10.35 -17.53 -14.73
C VAL A 591 -8.96 -17.58 -15.38
N LEU A 592 -8.85 -17.92 -16.67
CA LEU A 592 -7.60 -17.88 -17.46
C LEU A 592 -7.14 -16.46 -17.88
N ALA A 593 -7.76 -15.42 -17.33
CA ALA A 593 -7.31 -14.04 -17.40
C ALA A 593 -6.93 -13.46 -16.03
N SER A 594 -7.34 -14.11 -14.93
CA SER A 594 -6.92 -13.82 -13.56
C SER A 594 -5.75 -14.70 -13.07
N THR A 595 -5.26 -15.61 -13.91
CA THR A 595 -4.04 -16.44 -13.75
C THR A 595 -3.04 -16.15 -14.86
#